data_AF-A0A3M7JCL3-F1
#
_entry.id   AF-A0A3M7JCL3-F1
#
_cell.length_a   1.000
_cell.length_b   1.000
_cell.length_c   1.000
_cell.angle_alpha   90.00
_cell.angle_beta   90.00
_cell.angle_gamma   90.00
#
_symmetry.space_group_name_H-M   'P 1'
#
loop_
_entity.id
_entity.type
_entity.pdbx_description
1 polymer ?
#
loop_
_entity_poly.entity_id
_entity_poly.type
_entity_poly.pdbx_seq_one_letter_code
_entity_poly.pdbx_strand_id
1 'polypeptide(L)'
;MAGGGAQEVSSSIADFLKSKGVPPTQAWLQSFMTTVRLNTPLVALQKTALFRLLATDLKDSLLKSPTFCLPFDVSNPQTKDQRVRGPVTVQILDIEDIGRSCWSQVEAIEAQKHGETTKGREVIRVIPDENNVDNSTQAEPKSSGPHKLHLEDAYGTQAYAIELVTVNGISVQMAIGAKLMLKDFTVARGVILLEPRNAELLGGKVETWDQKWREDRKQKLKAKAGQTN
;
A
#
# COMPACT_ATOMS: atom_id res chain seq x y z
N MET A 1 34.56 7.47 -24.39
CA MET A 1 34.57 7.87 -22.98
C MET A 1 33.20 8.31 -22.42
N ALA A 2 32.08 8.19 -23.16
CA ALA A 2 30.76 8.64 -22.70
C ALA A 2 29.98 7.64 -21.79
N GLY A 3 30.47 6.40 -21.62
CA GLY A 3 29.78 5.36 -20.85
C GLY A 3 29.92 5.45 -19.33
N GLY A 4 31.01 6.06 -18.83
CA GLY A 4 31.32 6.09 -17.40
C GLY A 4 30.33 6.88 -16.56
N GLY A 5 29.97 8.10 -17.00
CA GLY A 5 29.03 8.95 -16.26
C GLY A 5 27.62 8.38 -16.15
N ALA A 6 27.14 7.66 -17.18
CA ALA A 6 25.83 7.00 -17.12
C ALA A 6 25.81 5.83 -16.13
N GLN A 7 26.91 5.08 -16.04
CA GLN A 7 27.06 3.99 -15.06
C GLN A 7 27.14 4.52 -13.63
N GLU A 8 27.88 5.61 -13.40
CA GLU A 8 27.95 6.26 -12.09
C GLU A 8 26.59 6.78 -11.60
N VAL A 9 25.84 7.46 -12.48
CA VAL A 9 24.47 7.93 -12.18
C VAL A 9 23.55 6.75 -11.86
N SER A 10 23.62 5.69 -12.67
CA SER A 10 22.83 4.47 -12.46
C SER A 10 23.13 3.81 -11.11
N SER A 11 24.41 3.68 -10.75
CA SER A 11 24.83 3.13 -9.45
C SER A 11 24.33 3.98 -8.30
N SER A 12 24.44 5.31 -8.40
CA SER A 12 23.96 6.22 -7.35
C SER A 12 22.44 6.16 -7.15
N ILE A 13 21.68 5.95 -8.24
CA ILE A 13 20.23 5.74 -8.15
C ILE A 13 19.92 4.40 -7.47
N ALA A 14 20.64 3.33 -7.83
CA ALA A 14 20.46 2.01 -7.21
C ALA A 14 20.75 2.04 -5.71
N ASP A 15 21.84 2.70 -5.29
CA ASP A 15 22.21 2.86 -3.87
C ASP A 15 21.17 3.67 -3.10
N PHE A 16 20.66 4.75 -3.71
CA PHE A 16 19.57 5.53 -3.12
C PHE A 16 18.31 4.68 -2.93
N LEU A 17 17.88 3.93 -3.95
CA LEU A 17 16.70 3.08 -3.87
C LEU A 17 16.87 1.96 -2.82
N LYS A 18 18.06 1.34 -2.76
CA LYS A 18 18.42 0.37 -1.73
C LYS A 18 18.35 0.97 -0.33
N SER A 19 18.82 2.21 -0.13
CA SER A 19 18.71 2.92 1.15
C SER A 19 17.26 3.20 1.58
N LYS A 20 16.32 3.18 0.63
CA LYS A 20 14.88 3.30 0.86
C LYS A 20 14.17 1.95 1.00
N GLY A 21 14.91 0.85 1.05
CA GLY A 21 14.36 -0.51 1.19
C GLY A 21 13.77 -1.07 -0.11
N VAL A 22 14.01 -0.44 -1.26
CA VAL A 22 13.47 -0.85 -2.56
C VAL A 22 14.60 -1.14 -3.56
N PRO A 23 15.40 -2.20 -3.37
CA PRO A 23 16.52 -2.51 -4.25
C PRO A 23 16.02 -2.92 -5.65
N PRO A 24 16.31 -2.13 -6.71
CA PRO A 24 15.76 -2.37 -8.04
C PRO A 24 16.44 -3.54 -8.76
N THR A 25 15.73 -4.21 -9.68
CA THR A 25 16.37 -5.12 -10.65
C THR A 25 17.22 -4.36 -11.65
N GLN A 26 18.25 -5.03 -12.17
CA GLN A 26 19.09 -4.45 -13.22
C GLN A 26 18.28 -4.11 -14.47
N ALA A 27 17.31 -4.96 -14.83
CA ALA A 27 16.42 -4.75 -15.97
C ALA A 27 15.55 -3.50 -15.80
N TRP A 28 14.95 -3.32 -14.62
CA TRP A 28 14.16 -2.12 -14.31
C TRP A 28 15.03 -0.86 -14.38
N LEU A 29 16.23 -0.90 -13.81
CA LEU A 29 17.16 0.24 -13.79
C LEU A 29 17.62 0.61 -15.21
N GLN A 30 17.96 -0.38 -16.04
CA GLN A 30 18.32 -0.14 -17.45
C GLN A 30 17.16 0.50 -18.21
N SER A 31 15.94 -0.02 -18.06
CA SER A 31 14.74 0.57 -18.66
C SER A 31 14.53 2.01 -18.19
N PHE A 32 14.64 2.27 -16.89
CA PHE A 32 14.53 3.62 -16.34
C PHE A 32 15.56 4.57 -16.96
N MET A 33 16.82 4.16 -17.07
CA MET A 33 17.90 5.00 -17.63
C MET A 33 17.65 5.39 -19.09
N THR A 34 16.96 4.57 -19.90
CA THR A 34 16.57 4.94 -21.28
C THR A 34 15.60 6.12 -21.35
N THR A 35 14.88 6.39 -20.27
CA THR A 35 13.85 7.46 -20.21
C THR A 35 14.37 8.76 -19.60
N VAL A 36 15.62 8.75 -19.12
CA VAL A 36 16.21 9.83 -18.33
C VAL A 36 17.07 10.74 -19.20
N ARG A 37 17.00 12.05 -18.93
CA ARG A 37 17.93 13.03 -19.48
C ARG A 37 19.08 13.26 -18.49
N LEU A 38 20.31 12.95 -18.89
CA LEU A 38 21.50 13.03 -18.04
C LEU A 38 21.89 14.45 -17.60
N ASN A 39 21.28 15.48 -18.18
CA ASN A 39 21.44 16.87 -17.72
C ASN A 39 20.57 17.21 -16.50
N THR A 40 19.68 16.32 -16.08
CA THR A 40 18.79 16.51 -14.93
C THR A 40 19.59 16.30 -13.63
N PRO A 41 19.39 17.14 -12.59
CA PRO A 41 20.05 16.95 -11.30
C PRO A 41 19.82 15.55 -10.71
N LEU A 42 20.88 14.93 -10.18
CA LEU A 42 20.86 13.57 -9.65
C LEU A 42 19.75 13.34 -8.60
N VAL A 43 19.54 14.30 -7.70
CA VAL A 43 18.50 14.20 -6.67
C VAL A 43 17.10 14.10 -7.29
N ALA A 44 16.83 14.83 -8.36
CA ALA A 44 15.56 14.76 -9.08
C ALA A 44 15.39 13.40 -9.77
N LEU A 45 16.47 12.83 -10.32
CA LEU A 45 16.47 11.48 -10.89
C LEU A 45 16.20 10.42 -9.84
N GLN A 46 16.84 10.49 -8.67
CA GLN A 46 16.62 9.60 -7.54
C GLN A 46 15.16 9.61 -7.07
N LYS A 47 14.57 10.80 -6.92
CA LYS A 47 13.16 10.93 -6.52
C LYS A 47 12.20 10.43 -7.59
N THR A 48 12.49 10.69 -8.86
CA THR A 48 11.70 10.20 -10.00
C THR A 48 11.78 8.67 -10.10
N ALA A 49 12.97 8.10 -9.89
CA ALA A 49 13.18 6.66 -9.86
C ALA A 49 12.36 6.00 -8.76
N LEU A 50 12.41 6.55 -7.54
CA LEU A 50 11.62 6.05 -6.42
C LEU A 50 10.12 6.10 -6.72
N PHE A 51 9.63 7.25 -7.21
CA PHE A 51 8.22 7.39 -7.56
C PHE A 51 7.75 6.35 -8.60
N ARG A 52 8.53 6.16 -9.67
CA ARG A 52 8.19 5.19 -10.72
C ARG A 52 8.28 3.75 -10.24
N LEU A 53 9.26 3.42 -9.41
CA LEU A 53 9.42 2.07 -8.85
C LEU A 53 8.24 1.72 -7.93
N LEU A 54 7.81 2.66 -7.08
CA LEU A 54 6.66 2.45 -6.20
C LEU A 54 5.34 2.27 -6.98
N ALA A 55 5.28 2.69 -8.25
CA ALA A 55 4.13 2.52 -9.14
C ALA A 55 4.13 1.19 -9.94
N THR A 56 5.17 0.36 -9.82
CA THR A 56 5.26 -0.94 -10.53
C THR A 56 4.96 -2.13 -9.60
N ASP A 57 4.69 -3.30 -10.18
CA ASP A 57 4.65 -4.57 -9.43
C ASP A 57 6.06 -4.91 -8.91
N LEU A 58 6.18 -5.26 -7.62
CA LEU A 58 7.46 -5.62 -7.00
C LEU A 58 8.10 -6.86 -7.64
N LYS A 59 7.31 -7.78 -8.19
CA LYS A 59 7.82 -9.03 -8.77
C LYS A 59 8.74 -8.82 -9.97
N ASP A 60 8.53 -7.70 -10.68
CA ASP A 60 9.29 -7.33 -11.88
C ASP A 60 10.36 -6.27 -11.57
N SER A 61 10.14 -5.46 -10.53
CA SER A 61 10.95 -4.27 -10.24
C SER A 61 11.97 -4.44 -9.12
N LEU A 62 11.79 -5.36 -8.18
CA LEU A 62 12.71 -5.57 -7.05
C LEU A 62 13.59 -6.81 -7.17
N LEU A 63 14.78 -6.75 -6.57
CA LEU A 63 15.66 -7.90 -6.41
C LEU A 63 15.03 -8.97 -5.52
N LYS A 64 15.05 -10.21 -6.00
CA LYS A 64 14.60 -11.41 -5.28
C LYS A 64 15.77 -11.94 -4.47
N SER A 65 15.77 -11.66 -3.17
CA SER A 65 16.80 -12.13 -2.24
C SER A 65 16.13 -12.58 -0.94
N PRO A 66 16.58 -13.69 -0.33
CA PRO A 66 16.09 -14.12 0.99
C PRO A 66 16.22 -13.05 2.09
N THR A 67 17.10 -12.07 1.91
CA THR A 67 17.29 -10.95 2.85
C THR A 67 16.23 -9.85 2.75
N PHE A 68 15.51 -9.76 1.63
CA PHE A 68 14.54 -8.69 1.33
C PHE A 68 13.13 -9.23 1.04
N CYS A 69 12.96 -10.55 1.09
CA CYS A 69 11.73 -11.28 0.83
C CYS A 69 11.23 -11.94 2.12
N LEU A 70 9.94 -12.28 2.14
CA LEU A 70 9.33 -13.03 3.23
C LEU A 70 9.90 -14.46 3.28
N PRO A 71 10.03 -15.05 4.48
CA PRO A 71 10.28 -16.48 4.62
C PRO A 71 9.18 -17.30 3.93
N PHE A 72 9.54 -18.45 3.36
CA PHE A 72 8.57 -19.32 2.67
C PHE A 72 7.47 -19.86 3.59
N ASP A 73 7.74 -19.94 4.90
CA ASP A 73 6.85 -20.44 5.94
C ASP A 73 6.10 -19.32 6.68
N VAL A 74 6.14 -18.08 6.19
CA VAL A 74 5.51 -16.91 6.83
C VAL A 74 4.01 -17.10 7.11
N SER A 75 3.32 -17.90 6.30
CA SER A 75 1.88 -18.14 6.41
C SER A 75 1.55 -19.44 7.18
N ASN A 76 2.53 -20.08 7.83
CA ASN A 76 2.34 -21.33 8.56
C ASN A 76 1.60 -21.09 9.90
N PRO A 77 0.36 -21.61 10.08
CA PRO A 77 -0.40 -21.42 11.31
C PRO A 77 0.12 -22.24 12.50
N GLN A 78 0.92 -23.29 12.24
CA GLN A 78 1.46 -24.15 13.30
C GLN A 78 2.56 -23.47 14.10
N THR A 79 3.32 -22.56 13.46
CA THR A 79 4.33 -21.74 14.14
C THR A 79 3.62 -20.75 15.08
N LYS A 80 3.88 -20.87 16.38
CA LYS A 80 3.28 -19.99 17.41
C LYS A 80 3.64 -18.53 17.12
N ASP A 81 4.93 -18.26 17.03
CA ASP A 81 5.50 -16.97 16.71
C ASP A 81 6.87 -17.14 16.07
N GLN A 82 7.18 -16.25 15.12
CA GLN A 82 8.45 -16.19 14.42
C GLN A 82 8.85 -14.72 14.27
N ARG A 83 10.10 -14.42 14.62
CA ARG A 83 10.68 -13.11 14.38
C ARG A 83 11.34 -13.09 13.02
N VAL A 84 10.91 -12.18 12.15
CA VAL A 84 11.51 -11.97 10.83
C VAL A 84 12.34 -10.69 10.87
N ARG A 85 13.62 -10.79 10.51
CA ARG A 85 14.52 -9.63 10.45
C ARG A 85 14.26 -8.86 9.16
N GLY A 86 14.15 -7.54 9.27
CA GLY A 86 13.91 -6.65 8.13
C GLY A 86 15.21 -6.01 7.60
N PRO A 87 15.10 -5.16 6.55
CA PRO A 87 13.87 -4.69 5.94
C PRO A 87 13.31 -5.62 4.85
N VAL A 88 12.00 -5.84 4.85
CA VAL A 88 11.26 -6.55 3.79
C VAL A 88 10.22 -5.60 3.20
N THR A 89 10.29 -5.34 1.90
CA THR A 89 9.30 -4.50 1.22
C THR A 89 8.26 -5.37 0.53
N VAL A 90 7.00 -5.10 0.83
CA VAL A 90 5.84 -5.81 0.30
C VAL A 90 4.89 -4.84 -0.37
N GLN A 91 4.02 -5.36 -1.23
CA GLN A 91 2.93 -4.63 -1.85
C GLN A 91 1.59 -5.09 -1.32
N ILE A 92 0.63 -4.16 -1.27
CA ILE A 92 -0.70 -4.40 -0.73
C ILE A 92 -1.60 -4.89 -1.85
N LEU A 93 -2.11 -6.11 -1.73
CA LEU A 93 -3.06 -6.72 -2.66
C LEU A 93 -4.51 -6.45 -2.26
N ASP A 94 -4.78 -6.39 -0.95
CA ASP A 94 -6.11 -6.14 -0.40
C ASP A 94 -6.00 -5.48 0.99
N ILE A 95 -7.04 -4.74 1.37
CA ILE A 95 -7.18 -4.14 2.70
C ILE A 95 -8.65 -4.19 3.14
N GLU A 96 -8.85 -4.61 4.38
CA GLU A 96 -10.17 -4.70 5.02
C GLU A 96 -10.14 -3.96 6.34
N ASP A 97 -11.15 -3.12 6.59
CA ASP A 97 -11.44 -2.65 7.93
C ASP A 97 -12.26 -3.72 8.65
N ILE A 98 -11.62 -4.38 9.61
CA ILE A 98 -12.24 -5.45 10.42
C ILE A 98 -12.83 -4.89 11.73
N GLY A 99 -12.64 -3.60 12.01
CA GLY A 99 -13.26 -2.91 13.15
C GLY A 99 -14.70 -2.46 12.88
N ARG A 100 -15.13 -2.42 11.62
CA ARG A 100 -16.49 -2.02 11.22
C ARG A 100 -17.23 -3.15 10.51
N SER A 101 -18.55 -3.22 10.71
CA SER A 101 -19.40 -4.17 9.99
C SER A 101 -19.34 -3.92 8.47
N CYS A 102 -19.42 -5.00 7.69
CA CYS A 102 -19.45 -4.90 6.22
C CYS A 102 -20.63 -4.03 5.75
N TRP A 103 -21.79 -4.14 6.39
CA TRP A 103 -22.98 -3.35 6.07
C TRP A 103 -22.78 -1.85 6.28
N SER A 104 -22.21 -1.44 7.42
CA SER A 104 -21.90 -0.02 7.68
C SER A 104 -20.93 0.56 6.65
N GLN A 105 -20.00 -0.26 6.14
CA GLN A 105 -19.10 0.16 5.07
C GLN A 105 -19.81 0.28 3.71
N VAL A 106 -20.79 -0.60 3.42
CA VAL A 106 -21.63 -0.50 2.21
C VAL A 106 -22.46 0.78 2.24
N GLU A 107 -23.12 1.07 3.38
CA GLU A 107 -23.90 2.28 3.57
C GLU A 107 -23.03 3.53 3.37
N ALA A 108 -21.82 3.56 3.94
CA ALA A 108 -20.88 4.67 3.75
C ALA A 108 -20.48 4.86 2.27
N ILE A 109 -20.29 3.77 1.51
CA ILE A 109 -19.99 3.84 0.08
C ILE A 109 -21.19 4.39 -0.71
N GLU A 110 -22.40 4.00 -0.36
CA GLU A 110 -23.63 4.46 -1.04
C GLU A 110 -23.92 5.92 -0.71
N ALA A 111 -23.82 6.33 0.56
CA ALA A 111 -23.95 7.74 0.99
C ALA A 111 -22.96 8.66 0.25
N GLN A 112 -21.69 8.24 0.13
CA GLN A 112 -20.68 9.00 -0.61
C GLN A 112 -21.03 9.14 -2.11
N LYS A 113 -21.60 8.11 -2.73
CA LYS A 113 -22.06 8.18 -4.14
C LYS A 113 -23.25 9.11 -4.32
N HIS A 114 -24.11 9.21 -3.32
CA HIS A 114 -25.29 10.07 -3.33
C HIS A 114 -25.02 11.51 -2.84
N GLY A 115 -23.81 11.80 -2.37
CA GLY A 115 -23.45 13.11 -1.81
C GLY A 115 -24.12 13.40 -0.46
N GLU A 116 -24.51 12.35 0.25
CA GLU A 116 -25.19 12.42 1.53
C GLU A 116 -24.14 12.35 2.66
N THR A 117 -24.19 13.29 3.60
CA THR A 117 -23.35 13.27 4.80
C THR A 117 -24.22 12.92 6.00
N THR A 118 -23.78 11.96 6.82
CA THR A 118 -24.59 11.50 7.96
C THR A 118 -24.08 12.16 9.24
N LYS A 119 -24.94 12.85 9.99
CA LYS A 119 -24.66 13.22 11.40
C LYS A 119 -25.53 12.34 12.30
N GLY A 120 -24.96 11.26 12.83
CA GLY A 120 -25.65 10.34 13.74
C GLY A 120 -26.59 9.38 13.01
N ARG A 121 -27.86 9.27 13.46
CA ARG A 121 -28.90 8.42 12.85
C ARG A 121 -29.69 9.11 11.73
N GLU A 122 -29.32 10.34 11.37
CA GLU A 122 -30.08 11.17 10.43
C GLU A 122 -29.25 11.42 9.16
N VAL A 123 -29.84 11.06 8.01
CA VAL A 123 -29.25 11.26 6.68
C VAL A 123 -29.58 12.68 6.23
N ILE A 124 -28.56 13.53 6.09
CA ILE A 124 -28.73 14.90 5.61
C ILE A 124 -28.28 14.96 4.16
N ARG A 125 -29.21 15.32 3.27
CA ARG A 125 -28.92 15.60 1.86
C ARG A 125 -28.28 16.98 1.76
N VAL A 126 -27.05 17.05 1.25
CA VAL A 126 -26.38 18.34 1.02
C VAL A 126 -27.04 18.99 -0.19
N ILE A 127 -27.89 20.00 0.06
CA ILE A 127 -28.35 20.92 -0.99
C ILE A 127 -27.25 21.97 -1.11
N PRO A 128 -26.66 22.19 -2.30
CA PRO A 128 -25.68 23.26 -2.48
C PRO A 128 -26.41 24.61 -2.44
N ASP A 129 -26.44 25.25 -1.28
CA ASP A 129 -26.78 26.67 -1.16
C ASP A 129 -25.54 27.52 -1.51
N GLU A 130 -25.66 28.35 -2.54
CA GLU A 130 -24.57 29.17 -3.12
C GLU A 130 -24.06 30.33 -2.21
N ASN A 131 -24.48 30.40 -0.93
CA ASN A 131 -24.21 31.54 -0.06
C ASN A 131 -23.50 31.23 1.27
N ASN A 132 -22.86 30.07 1.43
CA ASN A 132 -22.11 29.79 2.65
C ASN A 132 -20.69 29.28 2.37
N VAL A 133 -19.74 30.22 2.43
CA VAL A 133 -18.30 29.99 2.18
C VAL A 133 -17.58 29.42 3.42
N ASP A 134 -18.29 29.10 4.49
CA ASP A 134 -17.71 28.44 5.66
C ASP A 134 -18.65 27.36 6.18
N ASN A 135 -18.51 26.14 5.66
CA ASN A 135 -18.77 24.98 6.51
C ASN A 135 -18.00 23.76 6.05
N SER A 136 -17.13 23.30 6.94
CA SER A 136 -16.42 22.04 6.92
C SER A 136 -17.26 20.92 6.30
N THR A 137 -16.85 20.46 5.11
CA THR A 137 -17.12 19.09 4.67
C THR A 137 -16.49 18.17 5.70
N GLN A 138 -17.25 17.84 6.75
CA GLN A 138 -16.87 16.82 7.73
C GLN A 138 -16.80 15.50 6.96
N ALA A 139 -15.60 15.20 6.47
CA ALA A 139 -15.27 13.87 6.01
C ALA A 139 -15.67 12.90 7.13
N GLU A 140 -16.48 11.90 6.78
CA GLU A 140 -16.78 10.74 7.63
C GLU A 140 -15.53 10.36 8.43
N PRO A 141 -15.65 10.08 9.74
CA PRO A 141 -14.50 9.74 10.56
C PRO A 141 -13.76 8.58 9.88
N LYS A 142 -12.55 8.88 9.39
CA LYS A 142 -11.66 7.88 8.80
C LYS A 142 -11.52 6.77 9.84
N SER A 143 -11.99 5.58 9.51
CA SER A 143 -11.84 4.44 10.41
C SER A 143 -10.37 4.29 10.78
N SER A 144 -10.08 4.24 12.07
CA SER A 144 -8.72 4.08 12.60
C SER A 144 -8.29 2.62 12.64
N GLY A 145 -9.07 1.71 12.03
CA GLY A 145 -8.84 0.27 12.04
C GLY A 145 -9.47 -0.44 13.25
N PRO A 146 -9.03 -1.66 13.57
CA PRO A 146 -7.87 -2.34 12.98
C PRO A 146 -8.09 -2.76 11.53
N HIS A 147 -7.04 -2.65 10.70
CA HIS A 147 -7.07 -3.14 9.33
C HIS A 147 -6.40 -4.52 9.21
N LYS A 148 -6.99 -5.36 8.36
CA LYS A 148 -6.40 -6.60 7.85
C LYS A 148 -5.90 -6.34 6.43
N LEU A 149 -4.64 -6.68 6.15
CA LEU A 149 -4.03 -6.52 4.84
C LEU A 149 -3.69 -7.88 4.24
N HIS A 150 -3.79 -7.98 2.92
CA HIS A 150 -3.21 -9.07 2.14
C HIS A 150 -1.98 -8.51 1.41
N LEU A 151 -0.82 -9.09 1.68
CA LEU A 151 0.49 -8.58 1.25
C LEU A 151 1.18 -9.59 0.34
N GLU A 152 2.01 -9.09 -0.57
CA GLU A 152 2.86 -9.89 -1.44
C GLU A 152 4.27 -9.29 -1.51
N ASP A 153 5.32 -10.12 -1.45
CA ASP A 153 6.69 -9.67 -1.63
C ASP A 153 7.17 -9.74 -3.10
N ALA A 154 8.43 -9.36 -3.34
CA ALA A 154 9.02 -9.45 -4.69
C ALA A 154 9.20 -10.89 -5.21
N TYR A 155 9.14 -11.90 -4.36
CA TYR A 155 9.18 -13.31 -4.76
C TYR A 155 7.79 -13.85 -5.15
N GLY A 156 6.73 -13.14 -4.77
CA GLY A 156 5.34 -13.59 -4.90
C GLY A 156 4.85 -14.35 -3.66
N THR A 157 5.63 -14.38 -2.58
CA THR A 157 5.18 -14.92 -1.30
C THR A 157 4.09 -14.02 -0.74
N GLN A 158 2.92 -14.61 -0.45
CA GLN A 158 1.77 -13.89 0.08
C GLN A 158 1.58 -14.17 1.57
N ALA A 159 1.17 -13.15 2.31
CA ALA A 159 0.90 -13.23 3.74
C ALA A 159 -0.25 -12.29 4.14
N TYR A 160 -0.97 -12.65 5.19
CA TYR A 160 -1.89 -11.74 5.84
C TYR A 160 -1.19 -10.95 6.95
N ALA A 161 -1.62 -9.72 7.14
CA ALA A 161 -1.18 -8.87 8.23
C ALA A 161 -2.37 -8.22 8.93
N ILE A 162 -2.23 -7.93 10.22
CA ILE A 162 -3.23 -7.20 11.00
C ILE A 162 -2.53 -6.11 11.80
N GLU A 163 -3.15 -4.94 11.86
CA GLU A 163 -2.73 -3.87 12.77
C GLU A 163 -2.97 -4.28 14.22
N LEU A 164 -1.87 -4.56 14.94
CA LEU A 164 -1.88 -4.69 16.40
C LEU A 164 -1.94 -3.30 17.05
N VAL A 165 -1.25 -2.33 16.44
CA VAL A 165 -1.31 -0.90 16.77
C VAL A 165 -1.44 -0.15 15.45
N THR A 166 -2.31 0.87 15.40
CA THR A 166 -2.55 1.69 14.20
C THR A 166 -1.25 2.22 13.60
N VAL A 167 -1.02 1.94 12.33
CA VAL A 167 0.14 2.39 11.56
C VAL A 167 -0.26 3.60 10.71
N ASN A 168 0.57 4.65 10.73
CA ASN A 168 0.26 5.88 10.00
C ASN A 168 0.10 5.62 8.49
N GLY A 169 -0.99 6.14 7.92
CA GLY A 169 -1.30 6.04 6.49
C GLY A 169 -2.00 4.76 6.07
N ILE A 170 -2.04 3.71 6.91
CA ILE A 170 -2.85 2.51 6.63
C ILE A 170 -4.33 2.88 6.82
N SER A 171 -5.08 2.76 5.73
CA SER A 171 -6.52 3.00 5.73
C SER A 171 -7.14 2.40 4.49
N VAL A 172 -8.42 2.06 4.54
CA VAL A 172 -9.16 1.58 3.38
C VAL A 172 -9.30 2.59 2.22
N GLN A 173 -8.86 3.84 2.41
CA GLN A 173 -8.80 4.87 1.37
C GLN A 173 -7.48 4.86 0.60
N MET A 174 -6.46 4.16 1.11
CA MET A 174 -5.15 4.08 0.46
C MET A 174 -5.23 3.41 -0.91
N ALA A 175 -4.17 3.58 -1.70
CA ALA A 175 -4.08 2.98 -3.02
C ALA A 175 -3.71 1.48 -2.92
N ILE A 176 -4.35 0.64 -3.75
CA ILE A 176 -3.93 -0.76 -3.89
C ILE A 176 -2.67 -0.86 -4.74
N GLY A 177 -1.82 -1.83 -4.41
CA GLY A 177 -0.46 -1.94 -4.91
C GLY A 177 0.51 -0.96 -4.27
N ALA A 178 0.08 -0.17 -3.27
CA ALA A 178 1.00 0.63 -2.45
C ALA A 178 2.00 -0.28 -1.72
N LYS A 179 3.19 0.25 -1.47
CA LYS A 179 4.31 -0.49 -0.89
C LYS A 179 4.45 -0.20 0.60
N LEU A 180 4.68 -1.24 1.37
CA LEU A 180 4.87 -1.21 2.82
C LEU A 180 6.24 -1.82 3.13
N MET A 181 7.05 -1.11 3.91
CA MET A 181 8.33 -1.63 4.40
C MET A 181 8.15 -2.17 5.82
N LEU A 182 8.47 -3.45 5.99
CA LEU A 182 8.44 -4.15 7.26
C LEU A 182 9.86 -4.23 7.85
N LYS A 183 10.02 -3.86 9.11
CA LYS A 183 11.30 -3.80 9.83
C LYS A 183 11.20 -4.58 11.13
N ASP A 184 11.93 -5.68 11.25
CA ASP A 184 11.98 -6.51 12.45
C ASP A 184 10.58 -6.75 13.01
N PHE A 185 9.82 -7.61 12.35
CA PHE A 185 8.41 -7.84 12.67
C PHE A 185 8.17 -9.25 13.19
N THR A 186 7.05 -9.42 13.87
CA THR A 186 6.63 -10.71 14.40
C THR A 186 5.52 -11.26 13.52
N VAL A 187 5.64 -12.53 13.17
CA VAL A 187 4.59 -13.33 12.57
C VAL A 187 4.06 -14.23 13.68
N ALA A 188 2.76 -14.22 13.93
CA ALA A 188 2.12 -15.10 14.89
C ALA A 188 1.03 -15.91 14.18
N ARG A 189 1.08 -17.23 14.28
CA ARG A 189 0.09 -18.13 13.65
C ARG A 189 -0.13 -17.83 12.16
N GLY A 190 0.94 -17.53 11.43
CA GLY A 190 0.88 -17.22 10.00
C GLY A 190 0.40 -15.80 9.65
N VAL A 191 0.30 -14.89 10.64
CA VAL A 191 -0.16 -13.50 10.44
C VAL A 191 0.91 -12.51 10.91
N ILE A 192 1.24 -11.54 10.06
CA ILE A 192 2.17 -10.46 10.39
C ILE A 192 1.48 -9.47 11.33
N LEU A 193 2.11 -9.16 12.46
CA LEU A 193 1.60 -8.21 13.45
C LEU A 193 2.20 -6.83 13.21
N LEU A 194 1.38 -5.89 12.72
CA LEU A 194 1.82 -4.55 12.35
C LEU A 194 1.73 -3.60 13.54
N GLU A 195 2.78 -2.80 13.69
CA GLU A 195 2.91 -1.72 14.67
C GLU A 195 3.70 -0.56 14.04
N PRO A 196 3.54 0.70 14.51
CA PRO A 196 4.30 1.85 13.99
C PRO A 196 5.82 1.66 13.97
N ARG A 197 6.36 0.88 14.92
CA ARG A 197 7.80 0.60 15.02
C ARG A 197 8.31 -0.34 13.93
N ASN A 198 7.45 -1.17 13.34
CA ASN A 198 7.84 -2.24 12.43
C ASN A 198 7.27 -2.09 11.02
N ALA A 199 6.45 -1.08 10.75
CA ALA A 199 5.79 -0.89 9.46
C ALA A 199 5.83 0.59 9.04
N GLU A 200 6.28 0.84 7.81
CA GLU A 200 6.34 2.16 7.20
C GLU A 200 5.71 2.14 5.81
N LEU A 201 4.65 2.91 5.60
CA LEU A 201 4.00 3.05 4.31
C LEU A 201 4.86 3.91 3.37
N LEU A 202 5.35 3.30 2.29
CA LEU A 202 6.12 4.01 1.25
C LEU A 202 5.22 4.68 0.22
N GLY A 203 3.95 4.25 0.11
CA GLY A 203 3.00 4.74 -0.86
C GLY A 203 3.14 4.06 -2.22
N GLY A 204 2.84 4.78 -3.31
CA GLY A 204 2.72 4.19 -4.64
C GLY A 204 1.34 3.61 -4.91
N LYS A 205 1.13 3.12 -6.13
CA LYS A 205 -0.13 2.57 -6.62
C LYS A 205 0.13 1.70 -7.84
N VAL A 206 -0.54 0.55 -7.93
CA VAL A 206 -0.65 -0.19 -9.20
C VAL A 206 -2.03 0.12 -9.78
N GLU A 207 -2.07 0.98 -10.80
CA GLU A 207 -3.31 1.61 -11.30
C GLU A 207 -4.43 0.60 -11.59
N THR A 208 -4.09 -0.47 -12.32
CA THR A 208 -5.05 -1.51 -12.72
C THR A 208 -5.62 -2.27 -11.54
N TRP A 209 -4.84 -2.45 -10.46
CA TRP A 209 -5.29 -3.14 -9.26
C TRP A 209 -6.17 -2.24 -8.39
N ASP A 210 -5.78 -0.98 -8.22
CA ASP A 210 -6.54 0.02 -7.46
C ASP A 210 -7.92 0.28 -8.11
N GLN A 211 -7.95 0.46 -9.43
CA GLN A 211 -9.20 0.63 -10.16
C GLN A 211 -10.13 -0.58 -9.95
N LYS A 212 -9.65 -1.79 -10.24
CA LYS A 212 -10.43 -3.02 -10.10
C LYS A 212 -10.93 -3.21 -8.66
N TRP A 213 -10.07 -2.98 -7.68
CA TRP A 213 -10.44 -3.13 -6.28
C TRP A 213 -11.54 -2.16 -5.87
N ARG A 214 -11.46 -0.88 -6.29
CA ARG A 214 -12.49 0.13 -6.01
C ARG A 214 -13.83 -0.22 -6.63
N GLU A 215 -13.82 -0.71 -7.86
CA GLU A 215 -15.02 -1.16 -8.58
C GLU A 215 -15.69 -2.34 -7.85
N ASP A 216 -14.90 -3.36 -7.48
CA ASP A 216 -15.39 -4.59 -6.86
C ASP A 216 -15.79 -4.44 -5.38
N ARG A 217 -15.24 -3.43 -4.68
CA ARG A 217 -15.29 -3.34 -3.21
C ARG A 217 -16.70 -3.44 -2.64
N LYS A 218 -17.65 -2.68 -3.21
CA LYS A 218 -19.03 -2.66 -2.69
C LYS A 218 -19.67 -4.04 -2.79
N GLN A 219 -19.49 -4.72 -3.92
CA GLN A 219 -20.06 -6.05 -4.14
C GLN A 219 -19.42 -7.08 -3.19
N LYS A 220 -18.10 -7.02 -3.00
CA LYS A 220 -17.39 -7.89 -2.03
C LYS A 220 -17.92 -7.70 -0.61
N LEU A 221 -18.18 -6.46 -0.19
CA LEU A 221 -18.75 -6.18 1.13
C LEU A 221 -20.20 -6.69 1.27
N LYS A 222 -21.05 -6.53 0.24
CA LYS A 222 -22.42 -7.08 0.24
C LYS A 222 -22.41 -8.61 0.35
N ALA A 223 -21.56 -9.28 -0.42
CA ALA A 223 -21.39 -10.72 -0.37
C ALA A 223 -20.94 -11.20 1.04
N LYS A 224 -19.96 -10.51 1.65
CA LYS A 224 -19.52 -10.81 3.03
C LYS A 224 -20.58 -10.56 4.09
N ALA A 225 -21.51 -9.62 3.85
CA ALA A 225 -22.65 -9.35 4.72
C ALA A 225 -23.80 -10.37 4.55
N GLY A 226 -23.64 -11.40 3.70
CA GLY A 226 -24.68 -12.40 3.44
C GLY A 226 -25.76 -11.95 2.45
N GLN A 227 -25.58 -10.80 1.79
CA GLN A 227 -26.40 -10.41 0.65
C GLN A 227 -25.75 -10.93 -0.64
N THR A 228 -26.04 -12.19 -0.96
CA THR A 228 -25.92 -12.69 -2.33
C THR A 228 -27.11 -12.16 -3.12
N ASN A 229 -26.84 -11.48 -4.24
CA ASN A 229 -27.87 -11.20 -5.26
C ASN A 229 -28.49 -12.50 -5.77
#